data_AF-A0A9D7Q5A4-F1
#
_entry.id   AF-A0A9D7Q5A4-F1
#
_cell.length_a   1.000
_cell.length_b   1.000
_cell.length_c   1.000
_cell.angle_alpha   90.00
_cell.angle_beta   90.00
_cell.angle_gamma   90.00
#
_symmetry.space_group_name_H-M   'P 1'
#
loop_
_entity.id
_entity.type
_entity.pdbx_description
1 polymer ?
#
loop_
_entity_poly.entity_id
_entity_poly.type
_entity_poly.pdbx_seq_one_letter_code
_entity_poly.pdbx_strand_id
1 'polypeptide(L)' 'MKVKYPIGGYAPGHYMSKCADCEEEFMGDKYARQCEPCAINAINESNTKALAELHKLRTALDKIKFSNDTINEVLGK' A
#
# COMPACT_ATOMS: atom_id res chain seq x y z
N MET A 1 -3.28 8.79 11.58
CA MET A 1 -2.03 8.12 11.17
C MET A 1 -1.01 9.20 10.85
N LYS A 2 0.18 9.22 11.50
CA LYS A 2 1.19 10.26 11.21
C LYS A 2 1.93 9.87 9.92
N VAL A 3 1.84 10.70 8.89
CA VAL A 3 2.50 10.42 7.61
C VAL A 3 4.00 10.64 7.77
N LYS A 4 4.81 9.64 7.37
CA LYS A 4 6.26 9.65 7.55
C LYS A 4 6.90 10.28 6.32
N TYR A 5 7.59 11.40 6.49
CA TYR A 5 8.29 12.11 5.41
C TYR A 5 9.67 11.50 5.12
N PRO A 6 10.19 11.67 3.89
CA PRO A 6 9.59 12.44 2.81
C PRO A 6 8.43 11.68 2.13
N ILE A 7 7.23 12.29 2.10
CA ILE A 7 6.32 12.16 0.95
C ILE A 7 6.81 13.13 -0.15
N GLY A 8 8.13 13.24 -0.29
CA GLY A 8 8.79 13.96 -1.37
C GLY A 8 9.16 12.90 -2.38
N GLY A 9 8.77 13.11 -3.63
CA GLY A 9 8.93 12.09 -4.64
C GLY A 9 7.70 12.02 -5.50
N TYR A 10 7.44 13.09 -6.23
CA TYR A 10 6.79 12.91 -7.51
C TYR A 10 7.44 13.70 -8.62
N ALA A 11 8.76 13.76 -8.52
CA ALA A 11 9.59 14.15 -9.61
C ALA A 11 10.99 13.54 -9.43
N PRO A 12 11.61 13.10 -10.53
CA PRO A 12 12.88 12.37 -10.52
C PRO A 12 14.11 13.21 -10.08
N GLY A 13 13.92 14.45 -9.62
CA GLY A 13 15.01 15.29 -9.09
C GLY A 13 15.60 16.29 -10.09
N HIS A 14 14.75 16.98 -10.85
CA HIS A 14 15.14 18.10 -11.71
C HIS A 14 14.33 19.36 -11.37
N TYR A 15 14.87 20.55 -11.66
CA TYR A 15 14.17 21.83 -11.45
C TYR A 15 12.80 21.86 -12.14
N MET A 16 12.70 21.23 -13.32
CA MET A 16 11.44 20.93 -13.99
C MET A 16 11.06 19.50 -13.65
N SER A 17 9.93 19.38 -12.98
CA SER A 17 9.46 18.16 -12.33
C SER A 17 8.14 17.76 -12.98
N LYS A 18 7.95 16.46 -13.26
CA LYS A 18 6.70 15.91 -13.80
C LYS A 18 6.11 14.90 -12.82
N CYS A 19 4.85 15.12 -12.47
CA CYS A 19 4.04 14.19 -11.72
C CYS A 19 3.86 12.88 -12.52
N ALA A 20 4.28 11.70 -12.07
CA ALA A 20 4.00 10.44 -12.79
C ALA A 20 2.52 9.91 -12.79
N ASP A 21 1.54 10.64 -12.23
CA ASP A 21 0.17 10.19 -11.82
C ASP A 21 -0.80 11.07 -12.57
N CYS A 22 -0.81 12.37 -12.26
CA CYS A 22 -1.58 13.35 -12.99
C CYS A 22 -0.81 14.03 -14.12
N GLU A 23 0.48 13.70 -14.31
CA GLU A 23 1.30 14.18 -15.44
C GLU A 23 1.58 15.69 -15.50
N GLU A 24 1.09 16.46 -14.54
CA GLU A 24 1.33 17.90 -14.45
C GLU A 24 2.83 18.22 -14.25
N GLU A 25 3.27 19.23 -14.99
CA GLU A 25 4.59 19.81 -14.86
C GLU A 25 4.61 20.89 -13.78
N PHE A 26 5.63 20.88 -12.94
CA PHE A 26 5.83 21.92 -11.93
C PHE A 26 7.31 22.22 -11.76
N MET A 27 7.61 23.44 -11.34
CA MET A 27 8.96 23.84 -10.95
C MET A 27 9.16 23.54 -9.46
N GLY A 28 10.19 22.78 -9.11
CA GLY A 28 10.41 22.39 -7.73
C GLY A 28 11.67 21.55 -7.51
N ASP A 29 12.14 21.51 -6.27
CA ASP A 29 13.23 20.61 -5.86
C ASP A 29 12.69 19.20 -5.57
N LYS A 30 13.57 18.27 -5.15
CA LYS A 30 13.18 16.90 -4.78
C LYS A 30 12.18 16.79 -3.62
N TYR A 31 11.87 17.89 -2.94
CA TYR A 31 10.93 17.98 -1.82
C TYR A 31 9.66 18.77 -2.16
N ALA A 32 9.47 19.14 -3.42
CA ALA A 32 8.26 19.75 -3.94
C ALA A 32 6.99 18.93 -3.55
N ARG A 33 5.96 19.62 -3.08
CA ARG A 33 4.70 19.06 -2.53
C ARG A 33 3.48 19.31 -3.41
N GLN A 34 3.67 19.85 -4.62
CA GLN A 34 2.62 20.22 -5.56
C GLN A 34 1.69 19.03 -5.88
N CYS A 35 2.24 17.81 -5.86
CA CYS A 35 1.50 16.57 -6.07
C CYS A 35 1.43 15.69 -4.81
N GLU A 36 1.47 16.29 -3.61
CA GLU A 36 1.27 15.57 -2.33
C GLU A 36 -0.05 14.76 -2.31
N PRO A 37 -1.19 15.26 -2.83
CA PRO A 37 -2.41 14.46 -2.93
C PRO A 37 -2.25 13.18 -3.78
N CYS A 38 -1.57 13.27 -4.93
CA CYS A 38 -1.28 12.11 -5.79
C CYS A 38 -0.42 11.08 -5.06
N ALA A 39 0.64 11.52 -4.37
CA ALA A 39 1.50 10.62 -3.62
C ALA A 39 0.76 9.92 -2.46
N ILE A 40 -0.12 10.65 -1.74
CA ILE A 40 -0.97 10.07 -0.69
C ILE A 40 -1.94 9.04 -1.28
N ASN A 41 -2.58 9.35 -2.40
CA ASN A 41 -3.51 8.43 -3.07
C ASN A 41 -2.82 7.15 -3.52
N ALA A 42 -1.66 7.26 -4.16
CA ALA A 42 -0.88 6.09 -4.59
C ALA A 42 -0.52 5.16 -3.41
N ILE A 43 -0.11 5.73 -2.26
CA ILE A 43 0.16 4.96 -1.04
C ILE A 43 -1.13 4.30 -0.51
N ASN A 44 -2.23 5.04 -0.45
CA ASN A 44 -3.51 4.52 0.04
C ASN A 44 -4.04 3.38 -0.83
N GLU A 45 -3.93 3.48 -2.15
CA GLU A 45 -4.31 2.42 -3.08
C GLU A 45 -3.43 1.17 -2.90
N SER A 46 -2.11 1.35 -2.79
CA SER A 46 -1.18 0.26 -2.51
C SER A 46 -1.52 -0.45 -1.19
N ASN A 47 -1.74 0.33 -0.11
CA ASN A 47 -2.13 -0.20 1.19
C ASN A 47 -3.47 -0.92 1.15
N THR A 48 -4.45 -0.39 0.40
CA THR A 48 -5.78 -1.01 0.25
C THR A 48 -5.68 -2.36 -0.46
N LYS A 49 -4.89 -2.44 -1.53
CA LYS A 49 -4.61 -3.70 -2.23
C LYS A 49 -3.91 -4.71 -1.31
N ALA A 50 -2.87 -4.28 -0.60
CA ALA A 50 -2.17 -5.13 0.36
C ALA A 50 -3.09 -5.64 1.48
N LEU A 51 -3.97 -4.78 2.02
CA LEU A 51 -4.94 -5.15 3.05
C LEU A 51 -5.95 -6.19 2.52
N ALA A 52 -6.45 -6.02 1.30
CA ALA A 52 -7.35 -6.98 0.67
C ALA A 52 -6.69 -8.37 0.51
N GLU A 53 -5.43 -8.43 0.09
CA GLU A 53 -4.68 -9.68 0.01
C GLU A 53 -4.46 -10.31 1.39
N LEU A 54 -4.11 -9.51 2.41
CA LEU A 54 -3.98 -10.00 3.79
C LEU A 54 -5.29 -10.60 4.31
N HIS A 55 -6.45 -10.00 3.99
CA HIS A 55 -7.75 -10.56 4.36
C HIS A 55 -8.00 -11.93 3.71
N LYS A 56 -7.68 -12.10 2.43
CA LYS A 56 -7.80 -13.40 1.74
C LYS A 56 -6.93 -14.47 2.40
N LEU A 57 -5.67 -14.14 2.69
CA LEU A 57 -4.73 -15.04 3.35
C LEU A 57 -5.21 -15.43 4.75
N ARG A 58 -5.74 -14.47 5.52
CA ARG A 58 -6.31 -14.73 6.85
C ARG A 58 -7.50 -15.69 6.77
N THR A 59 -8.45 -15.45 5.86
CA THR A 59 -9.60 -16.34 5.68
C THR A 59 -9.18 -17.74 5.26
N ALA A 60 -8.17 -17.87 4.39
CA ALA A 60 -7.63 -19.18 4.02
C ALA A 60 -7.01 -19.90 5.22
N LEU A 61 -6.24 -19.19 6.05
CA LEU A 61 -5.64 -19.74 7.27
C LEU A 61 -6.71 -20.22 8.26
N ASP A 62 -7.78 -19.44 8.45
CA ASP A 62 -8.87 -19.81 9.37
C ASP A 62 -9.58 -21.08 8.90
N LYS A 63 -9.77 -21.26 7.59
CA LYS A 63 -10.31 -22.51 7.02
C LYS A 63 -9.38 -23.71 7.27
N ILE A 64 -8.09 -23.54 7.06
CA ILE A 64 -7.09 -24.60 7.29
C ILE A 64 -7.10 -25.01 8.76
N LYS A 65 -7.13 -24.04 9.69
CA LYS A 65 -7.22 -24.32 11.13
C LYS A 65 -8.46 -25.12 11.47
N PHE A 66 -9.63 -24.68 10.98
CA PHE A 66 -10.88 -25.39 11.20
C PHE A 66 -10.82 -26.84 10.70
N SER A 67 -10.31 -27.07 9.50
CA SER A 67 -10.12 -28.42 8.96
C SER A 67 -9.14 -29.24 9.80
N ASN A 68 -8.05 -28.64 10.27
CA ASN A 68 -7.06 -29.32 11.11
C ASN A 68 -7.65 -29.72 12.47
N ASP A 69 -8.42 -28.84 13.10
CA ASP A 69 -9.11 -29.12 14.36
C ASP A 69 -10.11 -30.27 14.18
N THR A 70 -10.87 -30.25 13.09
CA THR A 70 -11.79 -31.34 12.72
C THR A 70 -11.05 -32.68 12.54
N ILE A 71 -9.88 -32.66 11.88
CA ILE A 71 -9.06 -33.87 11.69
C ILE A 71 -8.57 -34.41 13.04
N ASN A 72 -8.08 -33.54 13.93
CA ASN A 72 -7.58 -33.95 15.23
C ASN A 72 -8.70 -34.59 16.08
N GLU A 73 -9.89 -33.99 16.05
CA GLU A 73 -11.08 -34.55 16.72
C GLU A 73 -11.40 -35.96 16.21
N VAL A 74 -11.44 -36.17 14.88
CA VAL A 74 -11.71 -37.48 14.27
C VAL A 74 -10.61 -38.50 14.60
N LEU A 75 -9.35 -38.06 14.64
CA LEU A 75 -8.21 -38.91 14.95
C LEU A 75 -8.05 -39.19 16.47
N GLY A 76 -8.85 -38.55 17.32
CA GLY A 76 -8.73 -38.66 18.78
C GLY A 76 -7.37 -38.17 19.30
N LYS A 77 -6.78 -37.17 18.64
CA LYS A 77 -5.48 -36.56 18.99
C LYS A 77 -5.66 -35.18 19.59
#